data_AF-A0A517R890-F1
#
_entry.id   AF-A0A517R890-F1
#
_cell.length_a   1.000
_cell.length_b   1.000
_cell.length_c   1.000
_cell.angle_alpha   90.00
_cell.angle_beta   90.00
_cell.angle_gamma   90.00
#
_symmetry.space_group_name_H-M   'P 1'
#
loop_
_entity.id
_entity.type
_entity.pdbx_description
1 polymer ?
#
loop_
_entity_poly.entity_id
_entity_poly.type
_entity_poly.pdbx_seq_one_letter_code
_entity_poly.pdbx_strand_id
1 'polypeptide(L)'
;MSFSCVTHTQRPILLALLTLLLCPFVVGCASTPYQYQTNLITHPDLDFEEGEPQIVRGKPRKFVDGVGWVVGIPGKILLWNRRVDNHDISPETEAAIAAYLEKNGLDQVKVRINEYDPLGEWRRLRKNKAVGWGWRYTAGTLTALHYTLLPGRIIGGDNYNPFTNTISLYSDLPAVALHEGGHAKDFGSRKWKGTYAVAGALPGVSLWPEAIATNDALGYLRAEENYEDEQEAYRVLYPAYATYIAGAASPLLPYGDLVIKAGAVIPGHLAGRWKANEVRQEQIARHSQSGIQQVSAADPFLSLPEIDATDQSPIQQTHYQAMQADHDLFEEQKMGREIPERD
;
A
#
# COMPACT_ATOMS: atom_id res chain seq x y z
N MET A 1 -16.31 45.17 -25.47
CA MET A 1 -16.05 44.09 -24.49
C MET A 1 -16.32 42.76 -25.19
N SER A 2 -15.30 42.13 -25.76
CA SER A 2 -15.42 40.83 -26.44
C SER A 2 -14.81 39.75 -25.56
N PHE A 3 -15.67 38.92 -24.99
CA PHE A 3 -15.28 37.64 -24.40
C PHE A 3 -15.53 36.53 -25.41
N SER A 4 -14.65 35.52 -25.37
CA SER A 4 -14.82 34.20 -25.97
C SER A 4 -14.35 34.04 -27.41
N CYS A 5 -13.03 33.98 -27.58
CA CYS A 5 -12.40 33.17 -28.62
C CYS A 5 -11.37 32.24 -27.95
N VAL A 6 -11.87 31.28 -27.15
CA VAL A 6 -11.05 30.12 -26.76
C VAL A 6 -11.19 29.13 -27.90
N THR A 7 -10.15 29.07 -28.71
CA THR A 7 -10.13 28.46 -30.04
C THR A 7 -10.27 26.93 -29.99
N HIS A 8 -11.00 26.40 -30.97
CA HIS A 8 -11.31 24.99 -31.21
C HIS A 8 -10.07 24.05 -31.26
N THR A 9 -8.88 24.62 -31.39
CA THR A 9 -7.57 23.94 -31.41
C THR A 9 -7.08 23.49 -30.02
N GLN A 10 -7.59 24.05 -28.91
CA GLN A 10 -7.17 23.64 -27.56
C GLN A 10 -7.86 22.35 -27.08
N ARG A 11 -9.07 22.05 -27.57
CA ARG A 11 -9.82 20.84 -27.19
C ARG A 11 -9.12 19.51 -27.53
N PRO A 12 -8.58 19.28 -28.75
CA PRO A 12 -7.90 18.02 -29.06
C PRO A 12 -6.59 17.87 -28.30
N ILE A 13 -5.87 18.96 -28.01
CA ILE A 13 -4.66 18.95 -27.19
C ILE A 13 -5.00 18.64 -25.73
N LEU A 14 -6.04 19.28 -25.18
CA LEU A 14 -6.53 18.99 -23.84
C LEU A 14 -6.99 17.55 -23.70
N LEU A 15 -7.74 17.02 -24.67
CA LEU A 15 -8.18 15.63 -24.69
C LEU A 15 -6.99 14.68 -24.81
N ALA A 16 -6.04 14.91 -25.72
CA ALA A 16 -4.84 14.09 -25.85
C ALA A 16 -4.00 14.10 -24.56
N LEU A 17 -3.85 15.25 -23.90
CA LEU A 17 -3.20 15.37 -22.60
C LEU A 17 -3.96 14.61 -21.51
N LEU A 18 -5.30 14.68 -21.49
CA LEU A 18 -6.14 13.95 -20.54
C LEU A 18 -6.02 12.43 -20.74
N THR A 19 -6.02 11.95 -21.99
CA THR A 19 -5.84 10.52 -22.31
C THR A 19 -4.43 10.05 -21.96
N LEU A 20 -3.40 10.86 -22.23
CA LEU A 20 -2.01 10.55 -21.86
C LEU A 20 -1.81 10.55 -20.34
N LEU A 21 -2.50 11.44 -19.62
CA LEU A 21 -2.47 11.53 -18.16
C LEU A 21 -3.26 10.39 -17.48
N LEU A 22 -4.30 9.86 -18.14
CA LEU A 22 -5.11 8.75 -17.62
C LEU A 22 -4.50 7.35 -17.89
N CYS A 23 -3.75 7.19 -18.98
CA CYS A 23 -3.12 5.92 -19.36
C CYS A 23 -2.20 5.28 -18.27
N PRO A 24 -1.37 6.02 -17.52
CA PRO A 24 -0.50 5.42 -16.49
C PRO A 24 -1.27 4.81 -15.30
N PHE A 25 -2.54 5.17 -15.08
CA PHE A 25 -3.35 4.58 -14.01
C PHE A 25 -3.81 3.14 -14.30
N VAL A 26 -3.57 2.64 -15.51
CA VAL A 26 -3.84 1.25 -15.90
C VAL A 26 -2.63 0.33 -15.63
N VAL A 27 -1.45 0.88 -15.33
CA VAL A 27 -0.17 0.14 -15.27
C VAL A 27 0.12 -0.52 -13.90
N GLY A 28 -0.77 -0.35 -12.92
CA GLY A 28 -0.59 -0.79 -11.52
C GLY A 28 -1.17 -2.16 -11.13
N CYS A 29 -1.30 -3.12 -12.05
CA CYS A 29 -1.90 -4.42 -11.71
C CYS A 29 -0.91 -5.34 -10.97
N ALA A 30 -1.40 -6.12 -10.00
CA ALA A 30 -0.60 -7.09 -9.27
C ALA A 30 0.12 -8.05 -10.23
N SER A 31 1.43 -8.21 -10.06
CA SER A 31 2.21 -9.15 -10.88
C SER A 31 1.86 -10.58 -10.47
N THR A 32 1.25 -11.34 -11.38
CA THR A 32 0.87 -12.74 -11.15
C THR A 32 1.43 -13.63 -12.27
N PRO A 33 2.10 -14.77 -11.96
CA PRO A 33 2.50 -15.19 -10.62
C PRO A 33 3.58 -14.28 -10.02
N TYR A 34 3.53 -14.09 -8.69
CA TYR A 34 4.58 -13.35 -7.98
C TYR A 34 5.88 -14.16 -7.97
N GLN A 35 7.00 -13.49 -8.17
CA GLN A 35 8.32 -14.11 -8.13
C GLN A 35 9.02 -13.74 -6.83
N TYR A 36 9.07 -14.67 -5.88
CA TYR A 36 9.94 -14.56 -4.72
C TYR A 36 11.41 -14.68 -5.15
N GLN A 37 12.30 -13.97 -4.44
CA GLN A 37 13.76 -14.06 -4.61
C GLN A 37 14.21 -13.93 -6.08
N THR A 38 14.43 -12.70 -6.53
CA THR A 38 15.02 -12.46 -7.85
C THR A 38 16.51 -12.82 -7.84
N ASN A 39 17.18 -12.78 -9.00
CA ASN A 39 18.64 -12.93 -9.11
C ASN A 39 19.35 -11.72 -8.46
N LEU A 40 19.31 -11.66 -7.13
CA LEU A 40 19.90 -10.61 -6.32
C LEU A 40 21.43 -10.66 -6.48
N ILE A 41 22.00 -9.49 -6.71
CA ILE A 41 23.45 -9.32 -6.78
C ILE A 41 23.92 -8.96 -5.38
N THR A 42 24.47 -9.95 -4.68
CA THR A 42 24.99 -9.80 -3.32
C THR A 42 26.36 -9.14 -3.32
N HIS A 43 26.61 -8.29 -2.33
CA HIS A 43 27.90 -7.63 -2.15
C HIS A 43 28.39 -7.83 -0.72
N PRO A 44 29.42 -8.65 -0.46
CA PRO A 44 29.86 -8.98 0.90
C PRO A 44 30.18 -7.76 1.77
N ASP A 45 30.62 -6.65 1.16
CA ASP A 45 30.89 -5.40 1.87
C ASP A 45 29.66 -4.76 2.53
N LEU A 46 28.44 -5.15 2.12
CA LEU A 46 27.17 -4.68 2.67
C LEU A 46 26.58 -5.60 3.74
N ASP A 47 27.22 -6.74 4.02
CA ASP A 47 26.79 -7.63 5.09
C ASP A 47 26.83 -6.89 6.43
N PHE A 48 25.86 -7.22 7.28
CA PHE A 48 25.76 -6.66 8.62
C PHE A 48 26.94 -7.12 9.48
N GLU A 49 27.40 -6.24 10.36
CA GLU A 49 28.40 -6.62 11.37
C GLU A 49 27.79 -7.63 12.36
N GLU A 50 28.62 -8.43 13.03
CA GLU A 50 28.13 -9.43 13.99
C GLU A 50 27.28 -8.75 15.08
N GLY A 51 26.02 -9.20 15.22
CA GLY A 51 25.06 -8.62 16.15
C GLY A 51 24.41 -7.31 15.71
N GLU A 52 24.73 -6.80 14.51
CA GLU A 52 24.01 -5.66 13.93
C GLU A 52 22.64 -6.11 13.39
N PRO A 53 21.52 -5.59 13.92
CA PRO A 53 20.19 -5.97 13.43
C PRO A 53 19.89 -5.33 12.06
N GLN A 54 19.18 -6.09 11.21
CA GLN A 54 18.71 -5.61 9.91
C GLN A 54 17.69 -4.47 10.03
N ILE A 55 16.75 -4.62 10.96
CA ILE A 55 15.68 -3.66 11.25
C ILE A 55 15.99 -2.96 12.57
N VAL A 56 16.03 -1.63 12.55
CA VAL A 56 16.31 -0.81 13.73
C VAL A 56 15.22 0.21 13.94
N ARG A 57 14.70 0.25 15.17
CA ARG A 57 13.75 1.26 15.63
C ARG A 57 14.47 2.37 16.39
N GLY A 58 14.27 3.61 15.94
CA GLY A 58 14.75 4.79 16.63
C GLY A 58 14.06 4.97 17.99
N LYS A 59 14.79 5.50 18.98
CA LYS A 59 14.20 5.84 20.29
C LYS A 59 13.04 6.83 20.12
N PRO A 60 11.91 6.69 20.82
CA PRO A 60 10.81 7.65 20.77
C PRO A 60 11.26 9.06 21.20
N ARG A 61 10.87 10.09 20.44
CA ARG A 61 11.21 11.49 20.66
C ARG A 61 9.97 12.36 20.43
N LYS A 62 9.08 12.42 21.43
CA LYS A 62 7.76 13.10 21.35
C LYS A 62 7.76 14.46 20.65
N PHE A 63 8.76 15.30 20.90
CA PHE A 63 8.85 16.61 20.25
C PHE A 63 9.17 16.49 18.74
N VAL A 64 10.20 15.73 18.38
CA VAL A 64 10.61 15.54 16.98
C VAL A 64 9.50 14.81 16.21
N ASP A 65 8.95 13.75 16.79
CA ASP A 65 7.89 12.95 16.19
C ASP A 65 6.60 13.78 16.05
N GLY A 66 6.30 14.65 17.02
CA GLY A 66 5.16 15.58 16.96
C GLY A 66 5.32 16.64 15.87
N VAL A 67 6.52 17.20 15.69
CA VAL A 67 6.80 18.12 14.56
C VAL A 67 6.64 17.37 13.24
N GLY A 68 7.21 16.18 13.12
CA GLY A 68 7.09 15.35 11.92
C GLY A 68 5.63 15.04 11.58
N TRP A 69 4.82 14.71 12.59
CA TRP A 69 3.39 14.45 12.41
C TRP A 69 2.65 15.63 11.80
N VAL A 70 2.96 16.86 12.26
CA VAL A 70 2.38 18.11 11.75
C VAL A 70 2.85 18.38 10.32
N VAL A 71 4.15 18.23 10.06
CA VAL A 71 4.74 18.41 8.73
C VAL A 71 4.11 17.43 7.73
N GLY A 72 3.77 16.22 8.15
CA GLY A 72 3.09 15.21 7.33
C GLY A 72 1.59 15.43 7.10
N ILE A 73 0.95 16.46 7.66
CA ILE A 73 -0.50 16.74 7.46
C ILE A 73 -0.88 16.83 5.98
N PRO A 74 -0.13 17.53 5.10
CA PRO A 74 -0.45 17.58 3.67
C PRO A 74 -0.51 16.18 3.04
N GLY A 75 0.43 15.29 3.37
CA GLY A 75 0.44 13.91 2.89
C GLY A 75 -0.79 13.12 3.35
N LYS A 76 -1.15 13.26 4.64
CA LYS A 76 -2.36 12.64 5.22
C LYS A 76 -3.64 13.08 4.50
N ILE A 77 -3.73 14.36 4.15
CA ILE A 77 -4.86 14.92 3.40
C ILE A 77 -4.87 14.39 1.96
N LEU A 78 -3.71 14.47 1.29
CA LEU A 78 -3.56 14.09 -0.11
C LEU A 78 -3.88 12.60 -0.35
N LEU A 79 -3.47 11.74 0.60
CA LEU A 79 -3.66 10.29 0.53
C LEU A 79 -4.87 9.79 1.33
N TRP A 80 -5.67 10.67 1.93
CA TRP A 80 -6.80 10.31 2.80
C TRP A 80 -6.49 9.25 3.86
N ASN A 81 -5.26 9.23 4.37
CA ASN A 81 -4.83 8.24 5.35
C ASN A 81 -4.01 8.90 6.46
N ARG A 82 -4.50 8.79 7.70
CA ARG A 82 -3.88 9.44 8.87
C ARG A 82 -2.58 8.78 9.31
N ARG A 83 -2.31 7.56 8.87
CA ARG A 83 -1.10 6.78 9.18
C ARG A 83 0.12 7.18 8.37
N VAL A 84 -0.07 7.96 7.30
CA VAL A 84 1.03 8.55 6.51
C VAL A 84 1.80 9.54 7.38
N ASP A 85 3.13 9.39 7.45
CA ASP A 85 4.05 10.22 8.25
C ASP A 85 3.54 10.43 9.68
N ASN A 86 2.99 9.39 10.31
CA ASN A 86 2.47 9.48 11.67
C ASN A 86 3.58 9.35 12.72
N HIS A 87 4.76 8.86 12.32
CA HIS A 87 5.91 8.55 13.18
C HIS A 87 5.57 7.61 14.33
N ASP A 88 4.53 6.80 14.17
CA ASP A 88 4.11 5.78 15.15
C ASP A 88 3.83 4.48 14.40
N ILE A 89 4.91 3.77 14.08
CA ILE A 89 4.87 2.55 13.27
C ILE A 89 4.54 1.36 14.17
N SER A 90 3.50 0.63 13.83
CA SER A 90 3.00 -0.52 14.55
C SER A 90 3.92 -1.75 14.41
N PRO A 91 3.85 -2.72 15.35
CA PRO A 91 4.51 -4.01 15.20
C PRO A 91 4.07 -4.75 13.93
N GLU A 92 2.84 -4.57 13.47
CA GLU A 92 2.28 -5.22 12.29
C GLU A 92 2.99 -4.73 11.01
N THR A 93 3.20 -3.43 10.86
CA THR A 93 3.97 -2.86 9.74
C THR A 93 5.44 -3.33 9.77
N GLU A 94 6.04 -3.40 10.95
CA GLU A 94 7.41 -3.92 11.13
C GLU A 94 7.51 -5.41 10.78
N ALA A 95 6.54 -6.21 11.20
CA ALA A 95 6.47 -7.64 10.87
C ALA A 95 6.24 -7.87 9.36
N ALA A 96 5.39 -7.05 8.73
CA ALA A 96 5.11 -7.14 7.29
C ALA A 96 6.39 -6.94 6.46
N ILE A 97 7.18 -5.89 6.76
CA ILE A 97 8.44 -5.67 6.05
C ILE A 97 9.49 -6.74 6.40
N ALA A 98 9.56 -7.21 7.64
CA ALA A 98 10.47 -8.29 8.02
C ALA A 98 10.20 -9.57 7.21
N ALA A 99 8.93 -10.00 7.14
CA ALA A 99 8.51 -11.16 6.38
C ALA A 99 8.78 -11.00 4.88
N TYR A 100 8.54 -9.80 4.33
CA TYR A 100 8.82 -9.50 2.93
C TYR A 100 10.31 -9.60 2.61
N LEU A 101 11.17 -9.02 3.46
CA LEU A 101 12.62 -9.06 3.26
C LEU A 101 13.15 -10.49 3.29
N GLU A 102 12.73 -11.28 4.29
CA GLU A 102 13.11 -12.70 4.44
C GLU A 102 12.68 -13.52 3.21
N LYS A 103 11.40 -13.45 2.83
CA LYS A 103 10.86 -14.20 1.68
C LYS A 103 11.48 -13.79 0.35
N ASN A 104 12.02 -12.58 0.25
CA ASN A 104 12.70 -12.09 -0.95
C ASN A 104 14.23 -12.17 -0.88
N GLY A 105 14.82 -12.69 0.20
CA GLY A 105 16.28 -12.84 0.35
C GLY A 105 17.01 -11.50 0.42
N LEU A 106 16.36 -10.47 0.95
CA LEU A 106 16.87 -9.09 0.97
C LEU A 106 17.76 -8.82 2.19
N ASP A 107 18.64 -9.76 2.50
CA ASP A 107 19.41 -9.83 3.75
C ASP A 107 20.41 -8.70 3.94
N GLN A 108 20.72 -7.93 2.89
CA GLN A 108 21.65 -6.80 2.93
C GLN A 108 20.95 -5.43 3.07
N VAL A 109 19.61 -5.41 3.06
CA VAL A 109 18.81 -4.18 3.12
C VAL A 109 18.63 -3.77 4.57
N LYS A 110 19.11 -2.57 4.93
CA LYS A 110 18.89 -1.99 6.26
C LYS A 110 17.48 -1.38 6.32
N VAL A 111 16.73 -1.59 7.40
CA VAL A 111 15.47 -0.87 7.65
C VAL A 111 15.62 -0.01 8.88
N ARG A 112 15.22 1.26 8.76
CA ARG A 112 15.29 2.27 9.82
C ARG A 112 13.90 2.82 10.09
N ILE A 113 13.29 2.41 11.19
CA ILE A 113 11.96 2.84 11.62
C ILE A 113 12.11 4.02 12.57
N ASN A 114 11.74 5.23 12.14
CA ASN A 114 11.93 6.48 12.89
C ASN A 114 13.37 6.71 13.40
N GLU A 115 14.36 6.02 12.83
CA GLU A 115 15.75 6.16 13.24
C GLU A 115 16.43 7.27 12.43
N TYR A 116 17.25 8.05 13.13
CA TYR A 116 18.12 9.05 12.53
C TYR A 116 19.58 8.72 12.85
N ASP A 117 20.27 8.14 11.87
CA ASP A 117 21.67 7.69 12.00
C ASP A 117 22.51 8.11 10.77
N PRO A 118 22.87 9.40 10.67
CA PRO A 118 23.66 9.90 9.54
C PRO A 118 24.99 9.18 9.40
N LEU A 119 25.68 8.91 10.51
CA LEU A 119 27.00 8.28 10.49
C LEU A 119 26.93 6.86 9.93
N GLY A 120 25.90 6.10 10.28
CA GLY A 120 25.63 4.80 9.66
C GLY A 120 25.33 4.91 8.17
N GLU A 121 24.54 5.89 7.73
CA GLU A 121 24.30 6.11 6.30
C GLU A 121 25.59 6.46 5.53
N TRP A 122 26.45 7.33 6.07
CA TRP A 122 27.75 7.62 5.47
C TRP A 122 28.68 6.40 5.44
N ARG A 123 28.64 5.56 6.47
CA ARG A 123 29.41 4.30 6.52
C ARG A 123 28.90 3.32 5.47
N ARG A 124 27.57 3.12 5.38
CA ARG A 124 26.93 2.25 4.38
C ARG A 124 27.16 2.75 2.97
N LEU A 125 27.10 4.07 2.74
CA LEU A 125 27.43 4.67 1.44
C LEU A 125 28.83 4.26 1.00
N ARG A 126 29.83 4.34 1.89
CA ARG A 126 31.21 3.95 1.57
C ARG A 126 31.34 2.45 1.30
N LYS A 127 30.69 1.63 2.14
CA LYS A 127 30.69 0.16 2.07
C LYS A 127 29.97 -0.37 0.83
N ASN A 128 28.94 0.30 0.32
CA ASN A 128 28.16 -0.15 -0.84
C ASN A 128 29.01 -0.21 -2.13
N LYS A 129 29.59 -1.38 -2.44
CA LYS A 129 30.33 -1.63 -3.70
C LYS A 129 29.40 -2.01 -4.85
N ALA A 130 28.11 -2.24 -4.60
CA ALA A 130 27.09 -2.44 -5.64
C ALA A 130 26.90 -1.21 -6.52
N VAL A 131 27.16 -0.03 -5.96
CA VAL A 131 27.14 1.23 -6.68
C VAL A 131 28.55 1.60 -7.11
N GLY A 132 28.73 1.79 -8.42
CA GLY A 132 29.99 2.27 -8.99
C GLY A 132 30.48 3.56 -8.32
N TRP A 133 31.79 3.67 -8.12
CA TRP A 133 32.40 4.72 -7.29
C TRP A 133 32.00 6.15 -7.71
N GLY A 134 31.86 6.41 -9.02
CA GLY A 134 31.44 7.71 -9.54
C GLY A 134 30.07 8.13 -9.01
N TRP A 135 29.04 7.30 -9.21
CA TRP A 135 27.69 7.57 -8.69
C TRP A 135 27.62 7.56 -7.18
N ARG A 136 28.35 6.67 -6.53
CA ARG A 136 28.40 6.55 -5.07
C ARG A 136 28.90 7.84 -4.40
N TYR A 137 29.93 8.46 -4.93
CA TYR A 137 30.51 9.67 -4.33
C TYR A 137 29.99 10.98 -4.94
N THR A 138 29.09 10.92 -5.92
CA THR A 138 28.38 12.09 -6.47
C THR A 138 26.94 12.10 -5.99
N ALA A 139 26.03 11.43 -6.71
CA ALA A 139 24.62 11.30 -6.36
C ALA A 139 24.44 10.71 -4.96
N GLY A 140 25.21 9.67 -4.61
CA GLY A 140 25.16 9.07 -3.27
C GLY A 140 25.52 10.04 -2.16
N THR A 141 26.57 10.86 -2.32
CA THR A 141 26.92 11.93 -1.38
C THR A 141 25.79 12.94 -1.24
N LEU A 142 25.13 13.33 -2.34
CA LEU A 142 23.98 14.24 -2.29
C LEU A 142 22.81 13.62 -1.50
N THR A 143 22.52 12.34 -1.69
CA THR A 143 21.46 11.65 -0.92
C THR A 143 21.81 11.53 0.56
N ALA A 144 23.07 11.23 0.91
CA ALA A 144 23.52 11.15 2.29
C ALA A 144 23.52 12.54 2.97
N LEU A 145 23.91 13.60 2.26
CA LEU A 145 23.79 14.97 2.73
C LEU A 145 22.33 15.37 2.94
N HIS A 146 21.46 15.04 1.98
CA HIS A 146 20.02 15.28 2.11
C HIS A 146 19.49 14.62 3.40
N TYR A 147 19.75 13.33 3.60
CA TYR A 147 19.38 12.63 4.84
C TYR A 147 19.95 13.32 6.10
N THR A 148 21.21 13.76 6.06
CA THR A 148 21.90 14.39 7.21
C THR A 148 21.39 15.79 7.54
N LEU A 149 20.94 16.56 6.55
CA LEU A 149 20.51 17.96 6.75
C LEU A 149 19.00 18.07 6.93
N LEU A 150 18.27 17.14 6.33
CA LEU A 150 16.82 17.12 6.25
C LEU A 150 16.33 15.76 6.79
N PRO A 151 16.30 15.60 8.13
CA PRO A 151 15.95 14.33 8.74
C PRO A 151 14.53 13.94 8.35
N GLY A 152 14.38 12.78 7.68
CA GLY A 152 13.05 12.25 7.31
C GLY A 152 12.14 12.05 8.51
N ARG A 153 12.70 11.91 9.72
CA ARG A 153 11.93 11.92 10.97
C ARG A 153 11.15 13.23 11.24
N ILE A 154 11.51 14.31 10.56
CA ILE A 154 10.79 15.60 10.60
C ILE A 154 10.06 15.87 9.28
N ILE A 155 10.68 15.57 8.14
CA ILE A 155 10.11 15.94 6.83
C ILE A 155 9.13 14.87 6.32
N GLY A 156 9.16 13.67 6.91
CA GLY A 156 8.41 12.52 6.45
C GLY A 156 9.01 11.92 5.18
N GLY A 157 8.20 11.10 4.51
CA GLY A 157 8.55 10.44 3.27
C GLY A 157 9.32 9.15 3.53
N ASP A 158 8.58 8.05 3.63
CA ASP A 158 9.15 6.72 3.49
C ASP A 158 9.92 6.62 2.18
N ASN A 159 11.11 6.00 2.22
CA ASN A 159 11.93 5.89 1.03
C ASN A 159 12.98 4.78 1.16
N TYR A 160 13.31 4.21 0.02
CA TYR A 160 14.49 3.40 -0.20
C TYR A 160 15.62 4.22 -0.84
N ASN A 161 16.80 4.19 -0.22
CA ASN A 161 18.01 4.78 -0.76
C ASN A 161 18.90 3.70 -1.42
N PRO A 162 19.03 3.66 -2.77
CA PRO A 162 19.85 2.66 -3.45
C PRO A 162 21.36 2.84 -3.22
N PHE A 163 21.80 4.02 -2.79
CA PHE A 163 23.21 4.33 -2.53
C PHE A 163 23.70 3.80 -1.19
N THR A 164 22.81 3.64 -0.21
CA THR A 164 23.13 3.06 1.11
C THR A 164 22.47 1.70 1.34
N ASN A 165 21.60 1.27 0.41
CA ASN A 165 20.81 0.03 0.52
C ASN A 165 20.01 0.03 1.84
N THR A 166 19.30 1.14 2.08
CA THR A 166 18.58 1.43 3.32
C THR A 166 17.15 1.86 3.00
N ILE A 167 16.17 1.27 3.69
CA ILE A 167 14.79 1.73 3.76
C ILE A 167 14.63 2.58 5.03
N SER A 168 14.05 3.76 4.89
CA SER A 168 13.64 4.61 6.01
C SER A 168 12.11 4.63 6.08
N LEU A 169 11.55 4.28 7.24
CA LEU A 169 10.10 4.23 7.48
C LEU A 169 9.65 5.23 8.55
N TYR A 170 8.59 5.96 8.23
CA TYR A 170 7.94 7.00 9.02
C TYR A 170 6.41 6.87 9.02
N SER A 171 5.83 6.12 8.08
CA SER A 171 4.39 5.82 8.02
C SER A 171 4.06 4.44 8.59
N ASP A 172 2.93 4.35 9.28
CA ASP A 172 2.37 3.08 9.74
C ASP A 172 1.48 2.43 8.68
N LEU A 173 2.10 2.02 7.57
CA LEU A 173 1.38 1.43 6.43
C LEU A 173 2.17 0.24 5.89
N PRO A 174 1.70 -1.01 6.08
CA PRO A 174 2.36 -2.19 5.52
C PRO A 174 2.59 -2.05 4.01
N ALA A 175 1.58 -1.59 3.27
CA ALA A 175 1.69 -1.38 1.83
C ALA A 175 2.85 -0.45 1.41
N VAL A 176 3.11 0.63 2.17
CA VAL A 176 4.22 1.55 1.89
C VAL A 176 5.55 0.89 2.23
N ALA A 177 5.64 0.18 3.36
CA ALA A 177 6.85 -0.54 3.71
C ALA A 177 7.21 -1.62 2.66
N LEU A 178 6.20 -2.36 2.18
CA LEU A 178 6.35 -3.34 1.10
C LEU A 178 6.74 -2.69 -0.23
N HIS A 179 6.22 -1.49 -0.54
CA HIS A 179 6.63 -0.69 -1.71
C HIS A 179 8.12 -0.35 -1.66
N GLU A 180 8.62 0.12 -0.51
CA GLU A 180 10.06 0.36 -0.34
C GLU A 180 10.89 -0.93 -0.41
N GLY A 181 10.34 -2.05 0.07
CA GLY A 181 10.87 -3.39 -0.14
C GLY A 181 10.96 -3.76 -1.62
N GLY A 182 9.93 -3.43 -2.40
CA GLY A 182 9.87 -3.60 -3.85
C GLY A 182 10.97 -2.82 -4.58
N HIS A 183 11.22 -1.58 -4.17
CA HIS A 183 12.40 -0.83 -4.63
C HIS A 183 13.69 -1.56 -4.29
N ALA A 184 13.86 -2.01 -3.05
CA ALA A 184 15.07 -2.72 -2.64
C ALA A 184 15.30 -4.00 -3.48
N LYS A 185 14.24 -4.76 -3.76
CA LYS A 185 14.25 -5.94 -4.62
C LYS A 185 14.59 -5.61 -6.07
N ASP A 186 13.96 -4.58 -6.63
CA ASP A 186 14.24 -4.12 -7.98
C ASP A 186 15.73 -3.77 -8.12
N PHE A 187 16.21 -2.82 -7.30
CA PHE A 187 17.59 -2.35 -7.32
C PHE A 187 18.59 -3.47 -7.01
N GLY A 188 18.24 -4.40 -6.12
CA GLY A 188 19.07 -5.56 -5.76
C GLY A 188 19.40 -6.47 -6.96
N SER A 189 18.53 -6.52 -7.97
CA SER A 189 18.75 -7.30 -9.19
C SER A 189 19.55 -6.56 -10.29
N ARG A 190 19.85 -5.26 -10.11
CA ARG A 190 20.45 -4.43 -11.18
C ARG A 190 21.97 -4.45 -11.16
N LYS A 191 22.57 -4.96 -12.24
CA LYS A 191 24.04 -4.93 -12.46
C LYS A 191 24.63 -3.52 -12.34
N TRP A 192 23.92 -2.51 -12.86
CA TRP A 192 24.35 -1.11 -12.84
C TRP A 192 23.47 -0.28 -11.89
N LYS A 193 23.37 -0.70 -10.62
CA LYS A 193 22.51 -0.10 -9.59
C LYS A 193 22.58 1.44 -9.56
N GLY A 194 23.80 2.00 -9.57
CA GLY A 194 24.00 3.46 -9.56
C GLY A 194 23.49 4.19 -10.80
N THR A 195 23.76 3.65 -12.00
CA THR A 195 23.26 4.24 -13.25
C THR A 195 21.75 4.16 -13.33
N TYR A 196 21.18 3.03 -12.90
CA TYR A 196 19.73 2.85 -12.81
C TYR A 196 19.10 3.85 -11.82
N ALA A 197 19.71 4.08 -10.65
CA ALA A 197 19.23 5.05 -9.67
C ALA A 197 19.19 6.47 -10.25
N VAL A 198 20.27 6.90 -10.90
CA VAL A 198 20.36 8.27 -11.43
C VAL A 198 19.46 8.46 -12.65
N ALA A 199 19.38 7.48 -13.54
CA ALA A 199 18.44 7.52 -14.66
C ALA A 199 16.99 7.53 -14.17
N GLY A 200 16.68 6.71 -13.15
CA GLY A 200 15.37 6.66 -12.49
C GLY A 200 14.99 7.94 -11.77
N ALA A 201 15.93 8.82 -11.43
CA ALA A 201 15.62 10.12 -10.85
C ALA A 201 15.21 11.19 -11.90
N LEU A 202 15.34 10.90 -13.20
CA LEU A 202 14.96 11.84 -14.25
C LEU A 202 13.42 11.95 -14.37
N PRO A 203 12.87 13.16 -14.59
CA PRO A 203 11.43 13.34 -14.78
C PRO A 203 10.87 12.40 -15.86
N GLY A 204 9.79 11.72 -15.53
CA GLY A 204 9.12 10.74 -16.39
C GLY A 204 9.73 9.34 -16.30
N VAL A 205 11.05 9.20 -16.22
CA VAL A 205 11.71 7.89 -16.01
C VAL A 205 11.42 7.36 -14.62
N SER A 206 11.29 8.24 -13.62
CA SER A 206 10.95 7.88 -12.24
C SER A 206 9.66 7.09 -12.09
N LEU A 207 8.72 7.22 -13.02
CA LEU A 207 7.47 6.44 -13.00
C LEU A 207 7.72 4.94 -13.17
N TRP A 208 8.80 4.55 -13.84
CA TRP A 208 9.13 3.16 -14.10
C TRP A 208 9.50 2.37 -12.83
N PRO A 209 10.51 2.76 -12.03
CA PRO A 209 10.80 2.07 -10.78
C PRO A 209 9.65 2.15 -9.79
N GLU A 210 8.89 3.26 -9.72
CA GLU A 210 7.72 3.36 -8.86
C GLU A 210 6.61 2.36 -9.24
N ALA A 211 6.39 2.15 -10.54
CA ALA A 211 5.43 1.15 -11.02
C ALA A 211 5.89 -0.27 -10.70
N ILE A 212 7.20 -0.56 -10.82
CA ILE A 212 7.76 -1.86 -10.42
C ILE A 212 7.54 -2.11 -8.93
N ALA A 213 7.90 -1.16 -8.07
CA ALA A 213 7.73 -1.28 -6.62
C ALA A 213 6.26 -1.45 -6.22
N THR A 214 5.36 -0.67 -6.83
CA THR A 214 3.90 -0.78 -6.59
C THR A 214 3.38 -2.17 -6.99
N ASN A 215 3.75 -2.65 -8.18
CA ASN A 215 3.30 -3.93 -8.70
C ASN A 215 3.90 -5.11 -7.91
N ASP A 216 5.11 -4.96 -7.39
CA ASP A 216 5.73 -5.97 -6.53
C ASP A 216 5.02 -6.05 -5.17
N ALA A 217 4.74 -4.92 -4.52
CA ALA A 217 4.00 -4.90 -3.25
C ALA A 217 2.59 -5.52 -3.41
N LEU A 218 1.85 -5.13 -4.45
CA LEU A 218 0.53 -5.71 -4.74
C LEU A 218 0.62 -7.20 -5.10
N GLY A 219 1.61 -7.58 -5.92
CA GLY A 219 1.86 -8.97 -6.29
C GLY A 219 2.21 -9.86 -5.10
N TYR A 220 2.99 -9.34 -4.15
CA TYR A 220 3.34 -10.02 -2.91
C TYR A 220 2.10 -10.26 -2.06
N LEU A 221 1.33 -9.21 -1.75
CA LEU A 221 0.10 -9.33 -0.94
C LEU A 221 -0.90 -10.31 -1.55
N ARG A 222 -1.01 -10.26 -2.88
CA ARG A 222 -1.83 -11.18 -3.65
C ARG A 222 -1.36 -12.63 -3.55
N ALA A 223 -0.07 -12.89 -3.61
CA ALA A 223 0.51 -14.23 -3.50
C ALA A 223 0.42 -14.78 -2.07
N GLU A 224 0.45 -13.92 -1.07
CA GLU A 224 0.22 -14.24 0.34
C GLU A 224 -1.28 -14.40 0.68
N GLU A 225 -2.17 -14.23 -0.30
CA GLU A 225 -3.63 -14.24 -0.13
C GLU A 225 -4.12 -13.27 0.97
N ASN A 226 -3.36 -12.21 1.22
CA ASN A 226 -3.69 -11.19 2.20
C ASN A 226 -4.55 -10.09 1.55
N TYR A 227 -5.81 -10.45 1.29
CA TYR A 227 -6.76 -9.60 0.58
C TYR A 227 -7.12 -8.30 1.31
N GLU A 228 -7.00 -8.26 2.64
CA GLU A 228 -7.28 -7.06 3.41
C GLU A 228 -6.18 -6.01 3.18
N ASP A 229 -4.91 -6.41 3.33
CA ASP A 229 -3.78 -5.53 3.06
C ASP A 229 -3.68 -5.22 1.57
N GLU A 230 -4.03 -6.14 0.65
CA GLU A 230 -4.09 -5.87 -0.79
C GLU A 230 -5.10 -4.76 -1.11
N GLN A 231 -6.29 -4.78 -0.49
CA GLN A 231 -7.27 -3.71 -0.62
C GLN A 231 -6.78 -2.38 -0.10
N GLU A 232 -6.11 -2.37 1.06
CA GLU A 232 -5.51 -1.15 1.58
C GLU A 232 -4.39 -0.64 0.67
N ALA A 233 -3.53 -1.52 0.17
CA ALA A 233 -2.46 -1.18 -0.74
C ALA A 233 -2.99 -0.49 -1.99
N TYR A 234 -4.08 -0.99 -2.59
CA TYR A 234 -4.74 -0.29 -3.70
C TYR A 234 -5.23 1.11 -3.34
N ARG A 235 -5.77 1.31 -2.13
CA ARG A 235 -6.27 2.62 -1.67
C ARG A 235 -5.17 3.62 -1.35
N VAL A 236 -3.95 3.15 -1.07
CA VAL A 236 -2.81 4.00 -0.68
C VAL A 236 -1.83 4.20 -1.84
N LEU A 237 -1.39 3.12 -2.48
CA LEU A 237 -0.32 3.16 -3.48
C LEU A 237 -0.77 3.79 -4.79
N TYR A 238 -2.03 3.65 -5.21
CA TYR A 238 -2.53 4.30 -6.42
C TYR A 238 -2.56 5.83 -6.35
N PRO A 239 -3.16 6.45 -5.31
CA PRO A 239 -3.08 7.90 -5.16
C PRO A 239 -1.65 8.38 -4.88
N ALA A 240 -0.82 7.59 -4.18
CA ALA A 240 0.61 7.90 -4.03
C ALA A 240 1.33 7.91 -5.39
N TYR A 241 1.10 6.91 -6.23
CA TYR A 241 1.65 6.83 -7.58
C TYR A 241 1.26 8.04 -8.44
N ALA A 242 0.02 8.50 -8.28
CA ALA A 242 -0.48 9.71 -8.92
C ALA A 242 0.36 10.96 -8.58
N THR A 243 0.91 11.04 -7.36
CA THR A 243 1.79 12.15 -6.96
C THR A 243 3.11 12.16 -7.72
N TYR A 244 3.64 10.98 -8.11
CA TYR A 244 4.83 10.91 -8.95
C TYR A 244 4.53 11.34 -10.39
N ILE A 245 3.38 10.96 -10.95
CA ILE A 245 2.90 11.44 -12.26
C ILE A 245 2.79 12.98 -12.22
N ALA A 246 2.18 13.51 -11.16
CA ALA A 246 2.04 14.94 -10.93
C ALA A 246 3.40 15.65 -10.89
N GLY A 247 4.36 15.10 -10.15
CA GLY A 247 5.71 15.64 -10.04
C GLY A 247 6.46 15.62 -11.38
N ALA A 248 6.32 14.56 -12.19
CA ALA A 248 6.91 14.48 -13.52
C ALA A 248 6.28 15.50 -14.50
N ALA A 249 4.98 15.79 -14.36
CA ALA A 249 4.27 16.77 -15.18
C ALA A 249 4.44 18.22 -14.69
N SER A 250 4.81 18.43 -13.42
CA SER A 250 4.84 19.76 -12.80
C SER A 250 5.70 20.79 -13.55
N PRO A 251 6.89 20.46 -14.11
CA PRO A 251 7.67 21.42 -14.88
C PRO A 251 7.00 21.91 -16.17
N LEU A 252 5.97 21.21 -16.64
CA LEU A 252 5.27 21.48 -17.90
C LEU A 252 3.99 22.31 -17.70
N LEU A 253 3.57 22.52 -16.45
CA LEU A 253 2.30 23.15 -16.13
C LEU A 253 2.53 24.48 -15.39
N PRO A 254 1.75 25.54 -15.69
CA PRO A 254 1.90 26.85 -15.07
C PRO A 254 1.24 26.94 -13.68
N TYR A 255 1.04 25.82 -13.00
CA TYR A 255 0.37 25.74 -11.69
C TYR A 255 1.37 25.35 -10.59
N GLY A 256 1.04 25.64 -9.33
CA GLY A 256 1.86 25.21 -8.20
C GLY A 256 1.82 23.70 -8.01
N ASP A 257 2.95 23.10 -7.59
CA ASP A 257 3.13 21.66 -7.38
C ASP A 257 2.00 21.04 -6.52
N LEU A 258 1.61 21.71 -5.43
CA LEU A 258 0.53 21.23 -4.57
C LEU A 258 -0.83 21.14 -5.31
N VAL A 259 -1.14 22.10 -6.18
CA VAL A 259 -2.40 22.10 -6.95
C VAL A 259 -2.38 20.97 -7.98
N ILE A 260 -1.23 20.77 -8.63
CA ILE A 260 -1.05 19.70 -9.63
C ILE A 260 -1.18 18.34 -8.95
N LYS A 261 -0.52 18.13 -7.81
CA LYS A 261 -0.65 16.92 -6.99
C LYS A 261 -2.07 16.69 -6.51
N ALA A 262 -2.73 17.72 -5.95
CA ALA A 262 -4.11 17.62 -5.49
C ALA A 262 -5.07 17.22 -6.61
N GLY A 263 -4.89 17.75 -7.82
CA GLY A 263 -5.66 17.35 -8.99
C GLY A 263 -5.37 15.91 -9.44
N ALA A 264 -4.10 15.51 -9.45
CA ALA A 264 -3.66 14.19 -9.90
C ALA A 264 -4.09 13.04 -8.96
N VAL A 265 -4.16 13.27 -7.65
CA VAL A 265 -4.55 12.20 -6.72
C VAL A 265 -6.02 11.81 -6.80
N ILE A 266 -6.90 12.68 -7.31
CA ILE A 266 -8.34 12.36 -7.44
C ILE A 266 -8.56 11.11 -8.32
N PRO A 267 -8.09 11.05 -9.58
CA PRO A 267 -8.22 9.82 -10.37
C PRO A 267 -7.48 8.64 -9.75
N GLY A 268 -6.34 8.87 -9.06
CA GLY A 268 -5.63 7.81 -8.32
C GLY A 268 -6.49 7.17 -7.23
N HIS A 269 -7.18 7.99 -6.43
CA HIS A 269 -8.12 7.51 -5.39
C HIS A 269 -9.31 6.75 -5.98
N LEU A 270 -9.87 7.22 -7.09
CA LEU A 270 -10.97 6.55 -7.77
C LEU A 270 -10.55 5.16 -8.29
N ALA A 271 -9.42 5.10 -8.99
CA ALA A 271 -8.87 3.85 -9.50
C ALA A 271 -8.49 2.88 -8.37
N GLY A 272 -7.84 3.36 -7.31
CA GLY A 272 -7.47 2.56 -6.15
C GLY A 272 -8.69 1.98 -5.42
N ARG A 273 -9.76 2.77 -5.23
CA ARG A 273 -11.02 2.28 -4.64
C ARG A 273 -11.73 1.27 -5.52
N TRP A 274 -11.72 1.48 -6.84
CA TRP A 274 -12.30 0.52 -7.78
C TRP A 274 -11.57 -0.82 -7.72
N LYS A 275 -10.23 -0.81 -7.77
CA LYS A 275 -9.41 -2.03 -7.64
C LYS A 275 -9.56 -2.73 -6.28
N ALA A 276 -9.57 -1.97 -5.19
CA ALA A 276 -9.87 -2.54 -3.88
C ALA A 276 -11.24 -3.23 -3.83
N ASN A 277 -12.26 -2.69 -4.51
CA ASN A 277 -13.55 -3.36 -4.60
C ASN A 277 -13.48 -4.65 -5.42
N GLU A 278 -12.70 -4.71 -6.49
CA GLU A 278 -12.48 -5.95 -7.27
C GLU A 278 -11.86 -7.06 -6.40
N VAL A 279 -10.79 -6.73 -5.65
CA VAL A 279 -10.14 -7.66 -4.71
C VAL A 279 -11.15 -8.18 -3.67
N ARG A 280 -11.98 -7.29 -3.12
CA ARG A 280 -13.04 -7.67 -2.17
C ARG A 280 -14.05 -8.65 -2.78
N GLN A 281 -14.51 -8.39 -4.01
CA GLN A 281 -15.46 -9.28 -4.68
C GLN A 281 -14.85 -10.65 -4.94
N GLU A 282 -13.56 -10.70 -5.29
CA GLU A 282 -12.87 -11.97 -5.47
C GLU A 282 -12.73 -12.74 -4.15
N GLN A 283 -12.35 -12.07 -3.06
CA GLN A 283 -12.28 -12.68 -1.74
C GLN A 283 -13.65 -13.29 -1.35
N ILE A 284 -14.75 -12.56 -1.58
CA ILE A 284 -16.11 -13.06 -1.32
C ILE A 284 -16.40 -14.29 -2.19
N ALA A 285 -16.13 -14.22 -3.50
CA ALA A 285 -16.37 -15.33 -4.43
C ALA A 285 -15.60 -16.60 -4.04
N ARG A 286 -14.33 -16.48 -3.62
CA ARG A 286 -13.52 -17.61 -3.14
C ARG A 286 -14.09 -18.21 -1.85
N HIS A 287 -14.48 -17.39 -0.87
CA HIS A 287 -15.12 -17.88 0.35
C HIS A 287 -16.48 -18.54 0.09
N SER A 288 -17.26 -18.01 -0.83
CA SER A 288 -18.54 -18.64 -1.23
C SER A 288 -18.31 -19.99 -1.91
N GLN A 289 -17.30 -20.11 -2.78
CA GLN A 289 -16.96 -21.38 -3.42
C GLN A 289 -16.43 -22.42 -2.43
N SER A 290 -15.55 -22.04 -1.51
CA SER A 290 -15.05 -22.95 -0.47
C SER A 290 -16.15 -23.41 0.48
N GLY A 291 -17.07 -22.51 0.86
CA GLY A 291 -18.25 -22.84 1.66
C GLY A 291 -19.19 -23.81 0.96
N ILE A 292 -19.50 -23.60 -0.33
CA ILE A 292 -20.31 -24.53 -1.12
C ILE A 292 -19.63 -25.90 -1.25
N GLN A 293 -18.31 -25.93 -1.46
CA GLN A 293 -17.56 -27.17 -1.56
C GLN A 293 -17.50 -27.93 -0.22
N GLN A 294 -17.42 -27.24 0.92
CA GLN A 294 -17.50 -27.86 2.24
C GLN A 294 -18.91 -28.40 2.55
N VAL A 295 -19.98 -27.68 2.19
CA VAL A 295 -21.37 -28.15 2.34
C VAL A 295 -21.66 -29.35 1.44
N SER A 296 -21.05 -29.40 0.25
CA SER A 296 -21.18 -30.54 -0.67
C SER A 296 -20.31 -31.75 -0.27
N ALA A 297 -19.25 -31.56 0.51
CA ALA A 297 -18.35 -32.63 0.98
C ALA A 297 -18.74 -33.19 2.35
N ALA A 298 -19.55 -32.46 3.12
CA ALA A 298 -20.31 -33.04 4.22
C ALA A 298 -21.46 -33.86 3.60
N ASP A 299 -21.34 -35.19 3.61
CA ASP A 299 -22.42 -36.08 3.21
C ASP A 299 -23.74 -35.64 3.89
N PRO A 300 -24.82 -35.33 3.14
CA PRO A 300 -26.15 -35.17 3.74
C PRO A 300 -26.70 -36.53 4.24
N PHE A 301 -25.94 -37.62 4.11
CA PHE A 301 -26.38 -39.00 4.30
C PHE A 301 -25.50 -39.83 5.25
N LEU A 302 -24.83 -39.21 6.23
CA LEU A 302 -24.22 -39.92 7.37
C LEU A 302 -24.24 -38.93 8.55
N SER A 303 -25.15 -38.95 9.52
CA SER A 303 -25.96 -40.01 10.10
C SER A 303 -27.17 -39.33 10.74
N LEU A 304 -28.37 -39.59 10.22
CA LEU A 304 -29.56 -39.42 11.05
C LEU A 304 -29.45 -40.47 12.16
N PRO A 305 -29.48 -40.10 13.45
CA PRO A 305 -29.70 -41.09 14.47
C PRO A 305 -31.02 -41.78 14.13
N GLU A 306 -31.00 -43.10 14.08
CA GLU A 306 -32.19 -43.92 13.93
C GLU A 306 -33.19 -43.45 14.99
N ILE A 307 -34.24 -42.76 14.54
CA ILE A 307 -35.29 -42.25 15.41
C ILE A 307 -36.05 -43.48 15.87
N ASP A 308 -35.71 -43.97 17.05
CA ASP A 308 -36.60 -44.83 17.82
C ASP A 308 -37.88 -44.03 18.06
N ALA A 309 -38.98 -44.51 17.48
CA ALA A 309 -40.27 -43.86 17.42
C ALA A 309 -41.00 -43.80 18.78
N THR A 310 -40.26 -43.74 19.89
CA THR A 310 -40.84 -43.71 21.24
C THR A 310 -40.26 -42.65 22.19
N ASP A 311 -39.30 -41.81 21.79
CA ASP A 311 -38.78 -40.76 22.69
C ASP A 311 -39.12 -39.33 22.23
N GLN A 312 -40.24 -38.81 22.73
CA GLN A 312 -40.60 -37.40 22.61
C GLN A 312 -39.76 -36.58 23.61
N SER A 313 -38.57 -36.16 23.20
CA SER A 313 -37.78 -35.24 24.03
C SER A 313 -38.38 -33.82 24.03
N PRO A 314 -38.30 -33.06 25.16
CA PRO A 314 -39.01 -31.79 25.34
C PRO A 314 -38.53 -30.62 24.47
N ILE A 315 -37.41 -30.78 23.75
CA ILE A 315 -36.69 -29.66 23.13
C ILE A 315 -37.29 -29.28 21.77
N GLN A 316 -37.91 -30.22 21.05
CA GLN A 316 -38.57 -29.95 19.76
C GLN A 316 -39.93 -29.25 19.91
N GLN A 317 -40.62 -29.41 21.04
CA GLN A 317 -41.88 -28.70 21.30
C GLN A 317 -41.66 -27.20 21.54
N THR A 318 -40.56 -26.81 22.19
CA THR A 318 -40.21 -25.40 22.43
C THR A 318 -39.99 -24.60 21.15
N HIS A 319 -39.43 -25.21 20.11
CA HIS A 319 -39.13 -24.49 18.87
C HIS A 319 -40.38 -24.29 17.98
N TYR A 320 -41.34 -25.22 18.05
CA TYR A 320 -42.63 -25.08 17.36
C TYR A 320 -43.57 -24.10 18.06
N GLN A 321 -43.60 -24.11 19.40
CA GLN A 321 -44.43 -23.16 20.17
C GLN A 321 -43.93 -21.71 20.08
N ALA A 322 -42.61 -21.49 19.98
CA ALA A 322 -42.05 -20.15 19.79
C ALA A 322 -42.39 -19.56 18.41
N MET A 323 -42.43 -20.39 17.35
CA MET A 323 -42.83 -19.93 16.02
C MET A 323 -44.33 -19.65 15.91
N GLN A 324 -45.17 -20.35 16.68
CA GLN A 324 -46.62 -20.12 16.70
C GLN A 324 -46.98 -18.83 17.46
N ALA A 325 -46.28 -18.53 18.56
CA ALA A 325 -46.49 -17.30 19.32
C ALA A 325 -46.10 -16.03 18.54
N ASP A 326 -45.04 -16.08 17.72
CA ASP A 326 -44.62 -14.95 16.87
C ASP A 326 -45.60 -14.69 15.71
N HIS A 327 -46.24 -15.75 15.18
CA HIS A 327 -47.25 -15.61 14.14
C HIS A 327 -48.55 -14.99 14.68
N ASP A 328 -48.97 -15.35 15.89
CA ASP A 328 -50.19 -14.80 16.49
C ASP A 328 -50.03 -13.32 16.89
N LEU A 329 -48.83 -12.92 17.35
CA LEU A 329 -48.49 -11.52 17.64
C LEU A 329 -48.50 -10.64 16.38
N PHE A 330 -48.13 -11.19 15.22
CA PHE A 330 -48.11 -10.46 13.95
C PHE A 330 -49.52 -10.19 13.39
N GLU A 331 -50.46 -11.12 13.61
CA GLU A 331 -51.86 -10.95 13.19
C GLU A 331 -52.65 -10.03 14.14
N GLU A 332 -52.36 -10.05 15.45
CA GLU A 332 -53.01 -9.14 16.41
C GLU A 332 -52.63 -7.67 16.18
N GLN A 333 -51.37 -7.39 15.78
CA GLN A 333 -50.92 -6.03 15.45
C GLN A 333 -51.53 -5.47 14.17
N LYS A 334 -52.04 -6.34 13.29
CA LYS A 334 -52.63 -5.96 12.00
C LYS A 334 -54.11 -5.59 12.13
N MET A 335 -54.82 -6.12 13.13
CA MET A 335 -56.22 -5.79 13.41
C MET A 335 -56.43 -4.58 14.35
N GLY A 336 -55.38 -4.08 15.01
CA GLY A 336 -55.48 -2.98 16.00
C GLY A 336 -55.42 -1.54 15.47
N ARG A 337 -55.39 -1.31 14.14
CA ARG A 337 -55.39 0.05 13.56
C ARG A 337 -56.65 0.35 12.75
N GLU A 338 -57.80 0.32 13.41
CA GLU A 338 -58.94 1.11 12.95
C GLU A 338 -58.85 2.51 13.57
N ILE A 339 -58.60 3.50 12.71
CA ILE A 339 -58.64 4.91 13.05
C ILE A 339 -60.12 5.31 13.08
N PRO A 340 -60.67 5.84 14.19
CA PRO A 340 -62.02 6.35 14.17
C PRO A 340 -62.06 7.69 13.41
N GLU A 341 -62.87 7.75 12.36
CA GLU A 341 -63.35 9.00 11.78
C GLU A 341 -63.99 9.86 12.87
N ARG A 342 -63.61 11.13 12.93
CA ARG A 342 -64.36 12.16 13.66
C ARG A 342 -64.90 13.17 12.66
N ASP A 343 -66.22 13.34 12.75
CA ASP A 343 -67.03 14.44 12.25
C ASP A 343 -66.52 15.83 12.66
#